data_AF-A0A956HBT8-F1
#
_entry.id   AF-A0A956HBT8-F1
#
_cell.length_a   1.000
_cell.length_b   1.000
_cell.length_c   1.000
_cell.angle_alpha   90.00
_cell.angle_beta   90.00
_cell.angle_gamma   90.00
#
_symmetry.space_group_name_H-M   'P 1'
#
loop_
_entity.id
_entity.type
_entity.pdbx_description
1 polymer ?
#
loop_
_entity_poly.entity_id
_entity_poly.type
_entity_poly.pdbx_seq_one_letter_code
_entity_poly.pdbx_strand_id
1 'polypeptide(L)'
;MPGFLVNAAATVQCSHAGTASPDMKSTKVKVDGQPVILQDATWSISGCASQDPPNGPGNDKTATFSTGSTRVKVEGKPVVLADSISSCVASGTP
;
A
#
# COMPACT_ATOMS: atom_id res chain seq x y z
N MET A 1 8.33 -0.48 -13.77
CA MET A 1 9.06 -0.73 -12.52
C MET A 1 9.42 -2.21 -12.42
N PRO A 2 10.70 -2.56 -12.14
CA PRO A 2 11.17 -3.95 -12.07
C PRO A 2 11.22 -4.58 -10.65
N GLY A 3 10.65 -3.96 -9.60
CA GLY A 3 10.74 -4.47 -8.23
C GLY A 3 10.05 -5.80 -7.92
N PHE A 4 10.28 -6.30 -6.71
CA PHE A 4 9.66 -7.53 -6.20
C PHE A 4 8.15 -7.38 -6.02
N LEU A 5 7.39 -8.44 -6.31
CA LEU A 5 5.94 -8.43 -6.18
C LEU A 5 5.50 -8.36 -4.72
N VAL A 6 4.53 -7.50 -4.43
CA VAL A 6 3.89 -7.38 -3.10
C VAL A 6 2.69 -8.32 -3.02
N ASN A 7 2.69 -9.19 -2.00
CA ASN A 7 1.57 -10.05 -1.65
C ASN A 7 0.98 -9.68 -0.28
N ALA A 8 -0.09 -10.34 0.12
CA ALA A 8 -0.84 -10.04 1.34
C ALA A 8 -0.09 -10.28 2.65
N ALA A 9 1.07 -10.94 2.64
CA ALA A 9 1.91 -11.13 3.82
C ALA A 9 3.08 -10.13 3.89
N ALA A 10 3.25 -9.27 2.89
CA ALA A 10 4.27 -8.24 2.91
C ALA A 10 3.98 -7.20 4.01
N THR A 11 5.01 -6.85 4.77
CA THR A 11 4.95 -5.68 5.65
C THR A 11 5.16 -4.43 4.80
N VAL A 12 4.16 -3.56 4.78
CA VAL A 12 4.22 -2.26 4.10
C VAL A 12 4.05 -1.17 5.15
N GLN A 13 4.95 -0.18 5.12
CA GLN A 13 4.89 0.97 6.00
C GLN A 13 4.83 2.26 5.20
N CYS A 14 4.09 3.26 5.70
CA CYS A 14 4.24 4.62 5.20
C CYS A 14 5.57 5.20 5.70
N SER A 15 5.99 6.33 5.11
CA SER A 15 7.21 7.03 5.50
C SER A 15 7.24 7.45 6.98
N HIS A 16 6.10 7.45 7.65
CA HIS A 16 5.91 7.84 9.05
C HIS A 16 5.77 6.63 9.98
N ALA A 17 6.31 5.49 9.57
CA ALA A 17 6.35 4.23 10.31
C ALA A 17 4.97 3.59 10.60
N GLY A 18 3.88 4.14 10.06
CA GLY A 18 2.56 3.54 10.12
C GLY A 18 2.50 2.26 9.29
N THR A 19 1.81 1.24 9.79
CA THR A 19 1.59 -0.01 9.05
C THR A 19 0.41 0.13 8.10
N ALA A 20 0.61 -0.25 6.83
CA ALA A 20 -0.40 -0.21 5.80
C ALA A 20 -0.91 -1.63 5.47
N SER A 21 -2.22 -1.79 5.34
CA SER A 21 -2.87 -3.02 4.89
C SER A 21 -3.76 -2.74 3.67
N PRO A 22 -3.74 -3.57 2.62
CA PRO A 22 -4.58 -3.38 1.45
C PRO A 22 -6.02 -3.80 1.74
N ASP A 23 -6.98 -2.97 1.33
CA ASP A 23 -8.42 -3.23 1.53
C ASP A 23 -8.96 -4.27 0.53
N MET A 24 -8.28 -4.41 -0.61
CA MET A 24 -8.59 -5.41 -1.63
C MET A 24 -7.35 -6.21 -2.03
N LYS A 25 -7.55 -7.50 -2.28
CA LYS A 25 -6.52 -8.47 -2.65
C LYS A 25 -7.03 -9.28 -3.85
N SER A 26 -6.13 -9.84 -4.66
CA SER A 26 -6.56 -10.71 -5.76
C SER A 26 -7.38 -11.89 -5.23
N THR A 27 -8.49 -12.17 -5.90
CA THR A 27 -9.34 -13.34 -5.60
C THR A 27 -8.92 -14.57 -6.40
N LYS A 28 -8.05 -14.39 -7.41
CA LYS A 28 -7.70 -15.42 -8.39
C LYS A 28 -6.25 -15.88 -8.35
N VAL A 29 -5.32 -15.04 -7.88
CA VAL A 29 -3.88 -15.32 -7.97
C VAL A 29 -3.20 -15.17 -6.60
N LYS A 30 -2.40 -16.18 -6.27
CA LYS A 30 -1.53 -16.20 -5.09
C LYS A 30 -0.07 -16.37 -5.53
N VAL A 31 0.84 -15.81 -4.74
CA VAL A 31 2.28 -16.05 -4.80
C VAL A 31 2.72 -16.41 -3.38
N ASP A 32 3.49 -17.49 -3.23
CA ASP A 32 3.91 -18.04 -1.92
C ASP A 32 2.73 -18.31 -0.98
N GLY A 33 1.60 -18.77 -1.55
CA GLY A 33 0.38 -19.07 -0.81
C GLY A 33 -0.45 -17.84 -0.41
N GLN A 34 0.01 -16.62 -0.71
CA GLN A 34 -0.65 -15.37 -0.32
C GLN A 34 -1.20 -14.63 -1.54
N PRO A 35 -2.40 -14.02 -1.45
CA PRO A 35 -2.96 -13.21 -2.52
C PRO A 35 -2.02 -12.07 -2.95
N VAL A 36 -1.90 -11.85 -4.26
CA VAL A 36 -1.16 -10.69 -4.79
C VAL A 36 -1.98 -9.41 -4.62
N ILE A 37 -1.31 -8.25 -4.54
CA ILE A 37 -1.98 -6.94 -4.44
C ILE A 37 -2.01 -6.24 -5.80
N LEU A 38 -3.17 -5.71 -6.18
CA LEU A 38 -3.38 -4.94 -7.41
C LEU A 38 -3.10 -3.46 -7.15
N GLN A 39 -2.59 -2.76 -8.16
CA GLN A 39 -2.20 -1.34 -8.04
C GLN A 39 -3.35 -0.43 -7.61
N ASP A 40 -4.58 -0.74 -8.03
CA ASP A 40 -5.77 0.06 -7.72
C ASP A 40 -6.38 -0.25 -6.35
N ALA A 41 -5.75 -1.11 -5.55
CA ALA A 41 -6.15 -1.32 -4.17
C ALA A 41 -5.90 -0.05 -3.35
N THR A 42 -6.91 0.37 -2.60
CA THR A 42 -6.75 1.31 -1.49
C THR A 42 -6.10 0.58 -0.31
N TRP A 43 -5.29 1.32 0.45
CA TRP A 43 -4.62 0.82 1.65
C TRP A 43 -5.09 1.60 2.87
N SER A 44 -5.39 0.90 3.95
CA SER A 44 -5.64 1.48 5.27
C SER A 44 -4.34 1.58 6.07
N ILE A 45 -4.09 2.72 6.72
CA ILE A 45 -2.88 2.99 7.50
C ILE A 45 -3.22 3.12 8.99
N SER A 46 -2.39 2.53 9.85
CA SER A 46 -2.52 2.60 11.30
C SER A 46 -1.15 2.81 11.97
N GLY A 47 -1.14 3.46 13.14
CA GLY A 47 0.11 3.67 13.91
C GLY A 47 1.11 4.63 13.28
N CYS A 48 0.68 5.48 12.33
CA CYS A 48 1.49 6.55 11.77
C CYS A 48 1.82 7.59 12.87
N ALA A 49 3.02 8.17 12.85
CA ALA A 49 3.39 9.30 13.70
C ALA A 49 3.07 10.63 13.01
N SER A 50 2.46 11.59 13.72
CA SER A 50 2.25 12.93 13.15
C SER A 50 3.57 13.66 12.99
N GLN A 51 3.68 14.44 11.91
CA GLN A 51 4.81 15.35 11.70
C GLN A 51 4.64 16.67 12.46
N ASP A 52 3.45 16.96 12.99
CA ASP A 52 3.16 18.19 13.71
C ASP A 52 3.47 18.07 15.22
N PRO A 53 4.20 19.04 15.80
CA PRO A 53 4.43 19.09 17.24
C PRO A 53 3.13 19.22 18.05
N PRO A 54 2.96 18.52 19.17
CA PRO A 54 3.88 17.56 19.78
C PRO A 54 3.56 16.13 19.31
N ASN A 55 4.16 15.68 18.19
CA ASN A 55 4.07 14.34 17.61
C ASN A 55 2.79 13.57 18.03
N GLY A 56 1.64 14.10 17.61
CA GLY A 56 0.34 13.49 17.87
C GLY A 56 0.14 12.17 17.10
N PRO A 57 -1.00 11.50 17.27
CA PRO A 57 -1.37 10.38 16.40
C PRO A 57 -1.33 10.84 14.93
N GLY A 58 -0.63 10.09 14.08
CA GLY A 58 -0.42 10.41 12.68
C GLY A 58 -1.73 10.56 11.92
N ASN A 59 -1.70 11.53 11.02
CA ASN A 59 -2.83 11.94 10.21
C ASN A 59 -3.08 11.00 9.03
N ASP A 60 -2.08 10.27 8.52
CA ASP A 60 -2.30 9.32 7.44
C ASP A 60 -3.32 8.24 7.81
N LYS A 61 -4.35 8.09 6.98
CA LYS A 61 -5.36 7.02 7.12
C LYS A 61 -5.43 6.11 5.93
N THR A 62 -5.18 6.64 4.74
CA THR A 62 -5.23 5.82 3.52
C THR A 62 -4.02 6.06 2.64
N ALA A 63 -3.73 5.12 1.76
CA ALA A 63 -2.78 5.28 0.68
C ALA A 63 -3.28 4.63 -0.61
N THR A 64 -2.72 5.11 -1.72
CA THR A 64 -2.87 4.54 -3.05
C THR A 64 -1.51 4.45 -3.73
N PHE A 65 -1.37 3.51 -4.67
CA PHE A 65 -0.17 3.38 -5.49
C PHE A 65 -0.41 3.97 -6.89
N SER A 66 0.41 4.93 -7.29
CA SER A 66 0.32 5.59 -8.61
C SER A 66 1.07 4.82 -9.69
N THR A 67 2.00 3.94 -9.31
CA THR A 67 2.71 3.06 -10.22
C THR A 67 2.57 1.59 -9.80
N GLY A 68 2.85 0.70 -10.75
CA GLY A 68 2.84 -0.75 -10.56
C GLY A 68 3.70 -1.44 -11.61
N SER A 69 3.55 -2.75 -11.73
CA SER A 69 4.26 -3.51 -12.77
C SER A 69 3.87 -3.07 -14.18
N THR A 70 4.87 -2.85 -15.03
CA THR A 70 4.66 -2.48 -16.44
C THR A 70 4.53 -3.71 -17.35
N ARG A 71 4.69 -4.91 -16.80
CA ARG A 71 4.71 -6.17 -17.56
C ARG A 71 3.75 -7.20 -17.01
N VAL A 72 3.65 -7.32 -15.69
CA VAL A 72 2.82 -8.33 -15.02
C VAL A 72 1.49 -7.69 -14.64
N LYS A 73 0.41 -8.29 -15.13
CA LYS A 73 -0.95 -7.92 -14.75
C LYS A 73 -1.65 -9.13 -14.15
N VAL A 74 -2.47 -8.88 -13.14
CA VAL A 74 -3.39 -9.85 -12.55
C VAL A 74 -4.78 -9.24 -12.56
N GLU A 75 -5.78 -10.03 -12.94
CA GLU A 75 -7.17 -9.55 -13.07
C GLU A 75 -7.29 -8.31 -13.98
N GLY A 76 -6.42 -8.22 -14.99
CA GLY A 76 -6.37 -7.10 -15.95
C GLY A 76 -5.66 -5.84 -15.45
N LYS A 77 -5.19 -5.82 -14.20
CA LYS A 77 -4.59 -4.65 -13.55
C LYS A 77 -3.12 -4.89 -13.21
N PRO A 78 -2.26 -3.85 -13.23
CA PRO A 78 -0.90 -3.97 -12.73
C PRO A 78 -0.86 -4.46 -11.28
N VAL A 79 0.13 -5.28 -10.95
CA VAL A 79 0.40 -5.65 -9.55
C VAL A 79 1.27 -4.59 -8.87
N VAL A 80 1.11 -4.43 -7.55
CA VAL A 80 2.00 -3.59 -6.72
C VAL A 80 3.35 -4.29 -6.60
N LEU A 81 4.42 -3.50 -6.75
CA LEU A 81 5.80 -3.92 -6.57
C LEU A 81 6.46 -3.14 -5.43
N ALA A 82 7.52 -3.67 -4.83
CA ALA A 82 8.24 -3.05 -3.72
C ALA A 82 8.84 -1.67 -4.07
N ASP A 83 9.09 -1.41 -5.36
CA ASP A 83 9.56 -0.11 -5.86
C ASP A 83 8.41 0.80 -6.32
N SER A 84 7.15 0.39 -6.20
CA SER A 84 6.00 1.19 -6.61
C SER A 84 5.85 2.46 -5.78
N ILE A 85 5.45 3.55 -6.43
CA ILE A 85 5.27 4.86 -5.81
C ILE A 85 3.87 4.93 -5.21
N SER A 86 3.80 5.32 -3.95
CA SER A 86 2.54 5.54 -3.23
C SER A 86 2.41 6.98 -2.74
N SER A 87 1.17 7.35 -2.44
CA SER A 87 0.83 8.60 -1.74
C SER A 87 -0.11 8.28 -0.60
N CYS A 88 0.20 8.82 0.60
CA CYS A 88 -0.68 8.75 1.76
C CYS A 88 -1.61 9.96 1.77
N VAL A 89 -2.82 9.79 2.30
CA VAL A 89 -3.82 10.84 2.47
C VAL A 89 -4.17 10.93 3.96
N ALA A 90 -4.09 12.16 4.47
CA ALA A 90 -4.42 12.50 5.85
C ALA A 90 -5.94 12.43 6.12
N SER A 91 -6.35 12.23 7.37
CA SER A 91 -7.75 12.20 7.83
C SER A 91 -8.53 13.50 7.59
N GLY A 92 -7.87 14.60 7.23
CA GLY A 92 -8.52 15.90 7.03
C GLY A 92 -9.14 16.48 8.31
N THR A 93 -8.75 15.97 9.48
CA THR A 93 -9.03 16.64 10.77
C THR A 93 -8.43 18.05 10.70
N PRO A 94 -9.23 19.11 10.95
CA PRO A 94 -8.76 20.50 10.96
C PRO A 94 -7.57 20.75 11.88
#